data_AF-A0A9E7ZR87-F1
#
_entry.id   AF-A0A9E7ZR87-F1
#
_cell.length_a   1.000
_cell.length_b   1.000
_cell.length_c   1.000
_cell.angle_alpha   90.00
_cell.angle_beta   90.00
_cell.angle_gamma   90.00
#
_symmetry.space_group_name_H-M   'P 1'
#
loop_
_entity.id
_entity.type
_entity.pdbx_description
1 polymer ?
#
loop_
_entity_poly.entity_id
_entity_poly.type
_entity_poly.pdbx_seq_one_letter_code
_entity_poly.pdbx_strand_id
1 'polypeptide(L)'
;MLTRAFFYGAACATALLLAAPQAGWAQGAATMPAGSTSKAADDDLQAAITKSNAYTGLMNRTLRAIQSWERYGSWVDMKKGPTGKERYITYGLYSLYDVAGEIKKAEEAMAREPKLPAIDETMGRYIKAYQELAPLITKAERYYDRKDYRDDNLAEGQKLHALMVPAAKTFLEERSKLDALMRVYKRGLDQRELASIEQREGKSARWQVRNIMINARAVMDLMPSNESPIVDLKSFNAAVADYAGAVREMDAFKDKEPKGVPFIESQASSWLGKLRDFSDKLAKSKGDVRRGAANDANWIVNNYNTMVSLSETAVRMSR
;
A
#
# COMPACT_ATOMS: atom_id res chain seq x y z
N MET A 1 62.44 -31.57 3.77
CA MET A 1 61.60 -32.69 4.26
C MET A 1 60.47 -32.88 3.26
N LEU A 2 60.70 -33.78 2.28
CA LEU A 2 59.97 -35.04 2.05
C LEU A 2 58.56 -34.79 1.47
N THR A 3 58.35 -34.63 0.15
CA THR A 3 58.26 -35.62 -0.96
C THR A 3 57.27 -36.78 -0.78
N ARG A 4 56.32 -36.89 -1.72
CA ARG A 4 55.81 -38.08 -2.46
C ARG A 4 54.69 -37.58 -3.39
N ALA A 5 54.77 -37.53 -4.72
CA ALA A 5 55.19 -38.46 -5.77
C ALA A 5 54.38 -39.76 -5.83
N PHE A 6 53.51 -39.90 -6.84
CA PHE A 6 53.37 -41.08 -7.68
C PHE A 6 52.88 -40.68 -9.08
N PHE A 7 53.72 -40.94 -10.07
CA PHE A 7 53.43 -41.04 -11.51
C PHE A 7 52.95 -42.46 -11.82
N TYR A 8 52.16 -42.62 -12.90
CA TYR A 8 52.18 -43.64 -13.97
C TYR A 8 50.90 -43.37 -14.81
N GLY A 9 50.85 -43.22 -16.13
CA GLY A 9 51.76 -43.58 -17.20
C GLY A 9 51.03 -44.46 -18.22
N ALA A 10 50.87 -43.92 -19.45
CA ALA A 10 50.67 -44.61 -20.74
C ALA A 10 49.28 -45.19 -21.13
N ALA A 11 48.75 -44.76 -22.28
CA ALA A 11 48.87 -45.49 -23.56
C ALA A 11 47.72 -45.17 -24.54
N CYS A 12 48.10 -44.93 -25.79
CA CYS A 12 47.26 -44.70 -26.96
C CYS A 12 46.36 -45.88 -27.32
N ALA A 13 45.17 -45.61 -27.85
CA ALA A 13 44.56 -46.44 -28.89
C ALA A 13 43.64 -45.58 -29.78
N THR A 14 44.14 -45.26 -30.97
CA THR A 14 43.37 -44.83 -32.12
C THR A 14 42.51 -46.00 -32.61
N ALA A 15 41.20 -45.79 -32.71
CA ALA A 15 40.31 -46.66 -33.48
C ALA A 15 39.49 -45.79 -34.44
N LEU A 16 39.85 -45.85 -35.72
CA LEU A 16 38.97 -45.48 -36.82
C LEU A 16 37.88 -46.55 -36.95
N LEU A 17 36.61 -46.15 -36.93
CA LEU A 17 35.50 -46.95 -37.42
C LEU A 17 34.64 -46.08 -38.35
N LEU A 18 34.51 -46.57 -39.59
CA LEU A 18 33.73 -46.01 -40.68
C LEU A 18 32.23 -46.32 -40.52
N ALA A 19 31.42 -45.27 -40.70
CA ALA A 19 30.09 -45.18 -41.34
C ALA A 19 29.01 -46.28 -41.14
N ALA A 20 27.84 -45.88 -40.61
CA ALA A 20 26.53 -45.95 -41.27
C ALA A 20 25.43 -45.25 -40.41
N PRO A 21 24.34 -44.71 -41.01
CA PRO A 21 23.44 -43.76 -40.36
C PRO A 21 22.30 -44.46 -39.60
N GLN A 22 22.05 -44.05 -38.36
CA GLN A 22 20.81 -44.38 -37.66
C GLN A 22 19.91 -43.15 -37.61
N ALA A 23 18.79 -43.26 -38.33
CA ALA A 23 17.66 -42.35 -38.29
C ALA A 23 16.81 -42.59 -37.04
N GLY A 24 16.24 -41.51 -36.50
CA GLY A 24 15.23 -41.50 -35.43
C GLY A 24 15.87 -41.54 -34.03
N TRP A 25 15.64 -40.61 -33.11
CA TRP A 25 14.42 -39.86 -32.83
C TRP A 25 14.78 -38.43 -32.41
N ALA A 26 14.33 -37.44 -33.19
CA ALA A 26 14.28 -36.07 -32.72
C ALA A 26 13.20 -36.01 -31.63
N GLN A 27 13.61 -35.96 -30.36
CA GLN A 27 12.75 -35.45 -29.30
C GLN A 27 12.44 -34.00 -29.67
N GLY A 28 11.23 -33.77 -30.18
CA GLY A 28 10.69 -32.44 -30.34
C GLY A 28 10.73 -31.75 -29.00
N ALA A 29 11.69 -30.85 -28.82
CA ALA A 29 11.59 -29.82 -27.81
C ALA A 29 10.29 -29.10 -28.09
N ALA A 30 9.29 -29.29 -27.23
CA ALA A 30 8.08 -28.50 -27.25
C ALA A 30 8.50 -27.05 -27.03
N THR A 31 8.62 -26.31 -28.13
CA THR A 31 8.71 -24.85 -28.12
C THR A 31 7.40 -24.37 -27.53
N MET A 32 7.39 -24.17 -26.20
CA MET A 32 6.34 -23.39 -25.54
C MET A 32 6.27 -22.06 -26.29
N PRO A 33 5.10 -21.68 -26.84
CA PRO A 33 4.99 -20.39 -27.50
C PRO A 33 5.29 -19.30 -26.46
N ALA A 34 6.19 -18.38 -26.77
CA ALA A 34 6.58 -17.27 -25.87
C ALA A 34 5.38 -16.44 -25.34
N GLY A 35 4.20 -16.57 -25.97
CA GLY A 35 2.95 -15.96 -25.52
C GLY A 35 2.19 -16.70 -24.40
N SER A 36 2.51 -17.96 -24.06
CA SER A 36 1.83 -18.67 -22.95
C SER A 36 2.32 -18.22 -21.58
N THR A 37 3.61 -17.91 -21.47
CA THR A 37 4.27 -17.43 -20.24
C THR A 37 3.88 -15.99 -19.88
N SER A 38 3.68 -15.11 -20.87
CA SER A 38 3.24 -13.73 -20.61
C SER A 38 1.79 -13.67 -20.13
N LYS A 39 0.90 -14.48 -20.72
CA LYS A 39 -0.50 -14.56 -20.31
C LYS A 39 -0.65 -15.08 -18.87
N ALA A 40 0.07 -16.14 -18.51
CA ALA A 40 0.03 -16.67 -17.15
C ALA A 40 0.55 -15.66 -16.10
N ALA A 41 1.60 -14.89 -16.44
CA ALA A 41 2.13 -13.85 -15.56
C ALA A 41 1.16 -12.65 -15.39
N ASP A 42 0.46 -12.27 -16.47
CA ASP A 42 -0.58 -11.23 -16.44
C ASP A 42 -1.80 -11.69 -15.62
N ASP A 43 -2.23 -12.94 -15.76
CA ASP A 43 -3.33 -13.54 -14.98
C ASP A 43 -2.98 -13.59 -13.48
N ASP A 44 -1.75 -13.98 -13.12
CA ASP A 44 -1.27 -13.94 -11.74
C ASP A 44 -1.23 -12.51 -11.17
N LEU A 45 -0.72 -11.55 -11.95
CA LEU A 45 -0.73 -10.14 -11.54
C LEU A 45 -2.17 -9.63 -11.32
N GLN A 46 -3.10 -9.99 -12.19
CA GLN A 46 -4.50 -9.61 -12.05
C GLN A 46 -5.18 -10.24 -10.83
N ALA A 47 -4.85 -11.50 -10.51
CA ALA A 47 -5.29 -12.16 -9.29
C ALA A 47 -4.73 -11.45 -8.04
N ALA A 48 -3.43 -11.12 -8.08
CA ALA A 48 -2.72 -10.41 -7.02
C ALA A 48 -3.32 -9.02 -6.74
N ILE A 49 -3.65 -8.26 -7.80
CA ILE A 49 -4.34 -6.96 -7.73
C ILE A 49 -5.75 -7.13 -7.16
N THR A 50 -6.51 -8.12 -7.62
CA THR A 50 -7.86 -8.40 -7.13
C THR A 50 -7.86 -8.68 -5.63
N LYS A 51 -6.92 -9.51 -5.16
CA LYS A 51 -6.72 -9.79 -3.73
C LYS A 51 -6.36 -8.52 -2.94
N SER A 52 -5.42 -7.72 -3.44
CA SER A 52 -5.04 -6.43 -2.83
C SER A 52 -6.21 -5.46 -2.69
N ASN A 53 -7.08 -5.41 -3.72
CA ASN A 53 -8.26 -4.54 -3.73
C ASN A 53 -9.31 -4.98 -2.71
N ALA A 54 -9.54 -6.29 -2.54
CA ALA A 54 -10.45 -6.80 -1.51
C ALA A 54 -10.00 -6.38 -0.10
N TYR A 55 -8.70 -6.54 0.19
CA TYR A 55 -8.11 -6.14 1.46
C TYR A 55 -8.19 -4.62 1.69
N THR A 56 -7.83 -3.84 0.67
CA THR A 56 -7.90 -2.39 0.73
C THR A 56 -9.33 -1.90 0.93
N GLY A 57 -10.32 -2.55 0.31
CA GLY A 57 -11.74 -2.22 0.48
C GLY A 57 -12.17 -2.32 1.94
N LEU A 58 -11.85 -3.43 2.61
CA LEU A 58 -12.14 -3.59 4.03
C LEU A 58 -11.39 -2.57 4.90
N MET A 59 -10.10 -2.38 4.67
CA MET A 59 -9.27 -1.42 5.42
C MET A 59 -9.81 0.01 5.31
N ASN A 60 -10.29 0.42 4.14
CA ASN A 60 -10.86 1.74 3.91
C ASN A 60 -12.20 1.92 4.65
N ARG A 61 -13.10 0.93 4.59
CA ARG A 61 -14.40 1.01 5.29
C ARG A 61 -14.23 1.08 6.80
N THR A 62 -13.26 0.32 7.33
CA THR A 62 -12.99 0.21 8.77
C THR A 62 -12.22 1.39 9.35
N LEU A 63 -11.74 2.35 8.53
CA LEU A 63 -11.27 3.67 9.01
C LEU A 63 -12.31 4.37 9.88
N ARG A 64 -13.60 4.12 9.63
CA ARG A 64 -14.71 4.67 10.43
C ARG A 64 -14.62 4.28 11.91
N ALA A 65 -14.11 3.09 12.24
CA ALA A 65 -13.93 2.67 13.62
C ALA A 65 -12.79 3.43 14.31
N ILE A 66 -11.69 3.70 13.59
CA ILE A 66 -10.58 4.54 14.08
C ILE A 66 -11.10 5.94 14.41
N GLN A 67 -11.81 6.57 13.47
CA GLN A 67 -12.41 7.89 13.66
C GLN A 67 -13.40 7.92 14.84
N SER A 68 -14.19 6.85 15.02
CA SER A 68 -15.12 6.73 16.15
C SER A 68 -14.39 6.64 17.48
N TRP A 69 -13.30 5.88 17.52
CA TRP A 69 -12.46 5.73 18.68
C TRP A 69 -11.70 7.02 19.04
N GLU A 70 -11.16 7.72 18.06
CA GLU A 70 -10.54 9.04 18.24
C GLU A 70 -11.55 10.06 18.79
N ARG A 71 -12.77 10.06 18.26
CA ARG A 71 -13.85 10.90 18.80
C ARG A 71 -14.10 10.57 20.28
N TYR A 72 -14.19 9.29 20.63
CA TYR A 72 -14.36 8.88 22.02
C TYR A 72 -13.21 9.38 22.92
N GLY A 73 -11.97 9.18 22.48
CA GLY A 73 -10.77 9.64 23.19
C GLY A 73 -10.63 11.16 23.27
N SER A 74 -11.34 11.93 22.43
CA SER A 74 -11.32 13.40 22.49
C SER A 74 -12.03 13.99 23.71
N TRP A 75 -12.86 13.20 24.41
CA TRP A 75 -13.62 13.67 25.56
C TRP A 75 -13.54 12.76 26.79
N VAL A 76 -12.98 11.55 26.67
CA VAL A 76 -12.77 10.60 27.78
C VAL A 76 -11.30 10.54 28.17
N ASP A 77 -11.01 10.51 29.47
CA ASP A 77 -9.70 10.08 29.98
C ASP A 77 -9.55 8.58 29.74
N MET A 78 -8.74 8.21 28.74
CA MET A 78 -8.58 6.81 28.30
C MET A 78 -7.98 5.88 29.36
N LYS A 79 -7.43 6.41 30.46
CA LYS A 79 -6.91 5.60 31.58
C LYS A 79 -7.96 5.39 32.67
N LYS A 80 -8.81 6.39 32.90
CA LYS A 80 -9.79 6.40 34.01
C LYS A 80 -11.20 6.01 33.57
N GLY A 81 -11.51 6.19 32.30
CA GLY A 81 -12.87 6.06 31.78
C GLY A 81 -13.76 7.26 32.06
N PRO A 82 -15.02 7.21 31.61
CA PRO A 82 -15.99 8.28 31.77
C PRO A 82 -16.47 8.38 33.23
N THR A 83 -16.64 9.62 33.68
CA THR A 83 -17.09 9.99 35.03
C THR A 83 -18.48 10.61 35.05
N GLY A 84 -19.02 10.98 33.88
CA GLY A 84 -20.31 11.67 33.74
C GLY A 84 -20.21 13.19 33.84
N LYS A 85 -19.01 13.70 34.14
CA LYS A 85 -18.73 15.13 34.30
C LYS A 85 -17.99 15.73 33.10
N GLU A 86 -17.76 14.93 32.07
CA GLU A 86 -17.05 15.37 30.87
C GLU A 86 -17.85 16.44 30.14
N ARG A 87 -17.21 17.57 29.83
CA ARG A 87 -17.81 18.69 29.09
C ARG A 87 -18.46 18.26 27.77
N TYR A 88 -17.88 17.25 27.11
CA TYR A 88 -18.29 16.79 25.79
C TYR A 88 -18.85 15.37 25.79
N ILE A 89 -19.43 14.91 26.90
CA ILE A 89 -20.07 13.58 26.99
C ILE A 89 -21.15 13.35 25.90
N THR A 90 -21.79 14.42 25.44
CA THR A 90 -22.77 14.39 24.35
C THR A 90 -22.17 14.15 22.96
N TYR A 91 -20.85 14.21 22.80
CA TYR A 91 -20.20 13.84 21.54
C TYR A 91 -20.34 12.34 21.28
N GLY A 92 -20.33 11.51 22.35
CA GLY A 92 -20.48 10.08 22.24
C GLY A 92 -19.46 9.45 21.28
N LEU A 93 -19.94 8.50 20.48
CA LEU A 93 -19.17 7.84 19.42
C LEU A 93 -19.86 8.05 18.08
N TYR A 94 -19.12 7.74 17.02
CA TYR A 94 -19.65 7.69 15.67
C TYR A 94 -20.27 6.33 15.38
N SER A 95 -21.43 6.32 14.70
CA SER A 95 -21.99 5.11 14.13
C SER A 95 -21.06 4.50 13.06
N LEU A 96 -21.00 3.18 13.07
CA LEU A 96 -20.17 2.40 12.15
C LEU A 96 -20.95 2.04 10.88
N TYR A 97 -20.24 1.85 9.78
CA TYR A 97 -20.80 1.30 8.56
C TYR A 97 -21.05 -0.20 8.71
N ASP A 98 -22.05 -0.72 7.99
CA ASP A 98 -22.10 -2.16 7.73
C ASP A 98 -20.97 -2.53 6.77
N VAL A 99 -20.14 -3.49 7.19
CA VAL A 99 -18.96 -3.96 6.45
C VAL A 99 -19.00 -5.47 6.23
N ALA A 100 -20.14 -6.13 6.45
CA ALA A 100 -20.24 -7.58 6.30
C ALA A 100 -19.85 -8.05 4.89
N GLY A 101 -20.21 -7.28 3.86
CA GLY A 101 -19.83 -7.55 2.47
C GLY A 101 -18.32 -7.45 2.23
N GLU A 102 -17.66 -6.42 2.79
CA GLU A 102 -16.22 -6.24 2.68
C GLU A 102 -15.43 -7.29 3.47
N ILE A 103 -15.91 -7.70 4.65
CA ILE A 103 -15.32 -8.81 5.41
C ILE A 103 -15.38 -10.10 4.58
N LYS A 104 -16.56 -10.45 4.07
CA LYS A 104 -16.73 -11.65 3.24
C LYS A 104 -15.79 -11.66 2.02
N LYS A 105 -15.67 -10.52 1.32
CA LYS A 105 -14.74 -10.37 0.19
C LYS A 105 -13.28 -10.59 0.60
N ALA A 106 -12.87 -10.08 1.76
CA ALA A 106 -11.52 -10.28 2.28
C ALA A 106 -11.28 -11.75 2.66
N GLU A 107 -12.22 -12.40 3.35
CA GLU A 107 -12.13 -13.83 3.71
C GLU A 107 -12.04 -14.72 2.46
N GLU A 108 -12.88 -14.48 1.47
CA GLU A 108 -12.81 -15.17 0.17
C GLU A 108 -11.45 -14.95 -0.51
N ALA A 109 -10.91 -13.72 -0.46
CA ALA A 109 -9.61 -13.40 -1.05
C ALA A 109 -8.45 -14.09 -0.33
N MET A 110 -8.52 -14.31 0.99
CA MET A 110 -7.53 -15.11 1.74
C MET A 110 -7.44 -16.55 1.22
N ALA A 111 -8.58 -17.14 0.81
CA ALA A 111 -8.61 -18.49 0.27
C ALA A 111 -8.08 -18.58 -1.17
N ARG A 112 -7.99 -17.47 -1.91
CA ARG A 112 -7.56 -17.43 -3.32
C ARG A 112 -6.05 -17.29 -3.47
N GLU A 113 -5.57 -17.71 -4.64
CA GLU A 113 -4.22 -17.42 -5.11
C GLU A 113 -4.08 -15.94 -5.55
N PRO A 114 -2.88 -15.35 -5.47
CA PRO A 114 -1.67 -15.91 -4.85
C PRO A 114 -1.78 -15.96 -3.31
N LYS A 115 -1.22 -16.99 -2.68
CA LYS A 115 -1.07 -17.03 -1.21
C LYS A 115 -0.12 -15.93 -0.73
N LEU A 116 -0.55 -15.20 0.30
CA LEU A 116 0.25 -14.16 0.93
C LEU A 116 0.30 -14.44 2.44
N PRO A 117 0.98 -15.50 2.92
CA PRO A 117 0.76 -16.03 4.26
C PRO A 117 0.77 -14.99 5.38
N ALA A 118 1.77 -14.09 5.40
CA ALA A 118 1.87 -13.04 6.41
C ALA A 118 0.71 -12.01 6.34
N ILE A 119 0.27 -11.65 5.13
CA ILE A 119 -0.84 -10.70 4.91
C ILE A 119 -2.17 -11.38 5.22
N ASP A 120 -2.38 -12.59 4.70
CA ASP A 120 -3.60 -13.38 4.86
C ASP A 120 -3.86 -13.65 6.36
N GLU A 121 -2.82 -14.07 7.08
CA GLU A 121 -2.90 -14.32 8.53
C GLU A 121 -3.19 -13.04 9.32
N THR A 122 -2.51 -11.94 8.99
CA THR A 122 -2.74 -10.64 9.65
C THR A 122 -4.12 -10.09 9.33
N MET A 123 -4.62 -10.27 8.10
CA MET A 123 -5.98 -9.90 7.72
C MET A 123 -7.02 -10.68 8.53
N GLY A 124 -6.82 -12.00 8.73
CA GLY A 124 -7.68 -12.80 9.60
C GLY A 124 -7.74 -12.28 11.04
N ARG A 125 -6.58 -11.96 11.63
CA ARG A 125 -6.52 -11.33 12.97
C ARG A 125 -7.19 -9.96 13.00
N TYR A 126 -6.98 -9.14 11.98
CA TYR A 126 -7.58 -7.82 11.83
C TYR A 126 -9.11 -7.89 11.77
N ILE A 127 -9.66 -8.80 10.95
CA ILE A 127 -11.11 -9.05 10.86
C ILE A 127 -11.66 -9.45 12.23
N LYS A 128 -11.02 -10.39 12.91
CA LYS A 128 -11.42 -10.84 14.24
C LYS A 128 -11.44 -9.68 15.26
N ALA A 129 -10.36 -8.89 15.30
CA ALA A 129 -10.26 -7.75 16.20
C ALA A 129 -11.35 -6.70 15.91
N TYR A 130 -11.67 -6.46 14.63
CA TYR A 130 -12.78 -5.58 14.26
C TYR A 130 -14.15 -6.13 14.69
N GLN A 131 -14.40 -7.43 14.49
CA GLN A 131 -15.65 -8.08 14.90
C GLN A 131 -15.86 -8.09 16.42
N GLU A 132 -14.77 -8.09 17.21
CA GLU A 132 -14.83 -7.92 18.65
C GLU A 132 -15.12 -6.46 19.06
N LEU A 133 -14.49 -5.49 18.40
CA LEU A 133 -14.62 -4.07 18.73
C LEU A 133 -15.95 -3.46 18.27
N ALA A 134 -16.37 -3.74 17.03
CA ALA A 134 -17.48 -3.04 16.38
C ALA A 134 -18.80 -3.11 17.17
N PRO A 135 -19.23 -4.27 17.71
CA PRO A 135 -20.43 -4.35 18.53
C PRO A 135 -20.35 -3.51 19.81
N LEU A 136 -19.17 -3.39 20.41
CA LEU A 136 -18.95 -2.57 21.60
C LEU A 136 -19.09 -1.08 21.27
N ILE A 137 -18.49 -0.63 20.16
CA ILE A 137 -18.66 0.75 19.67
C ILE A 137 -20.13 1.04 19.37
N THR A 138 -20.84 0.15 18.67
CA THR A 138 -22.27 0.34 18.38
C THR A 138 -23.10 0.40 19.66
N LYS A 139 -22.79 -0.41 20.67
CA LYS A 139 -23.49 -0.37 21.95
C LYS A 139 -23.22 0.93 22.70
N ALA A 140 -21.97 1.38 22.74
CA ALA A 140 -21.58 2.64 23.38
C ALA A 140 -22.16 3.86 22.67
N GLU A 141 -22.11 3.89 21.34
CA GLU A 141 -22.72 4.95 20.53
C GLU A 141 -24.19 5.14 20.89
N ARG A 142 -24.98 4.06 20.88
CA ARG A 142 -26.40 4.10 21.26
C ARG A 142 -26.64 4.53 22.70
N TYR A 143 -25.81 4.07 23.64
CA TYR A 143 -25.89 4.43 25.05
C TYR A 143 -25.70 5.95 25.27
N TYR A 144 -24.70 6.53 24.62
CA TYR A 144 -24.45 7.98 24.73
C TYR A 144 -25.46 8.81 23.94
N ASP A 145 -25.92 8.33 22.77
CA ASP A 145 -26.92 9.02 21.94
C ASP A 145 -28.27 9.16 22.65
N ARG A 146 -28.77 8.07 23.24
CA ARG A 146 -29.99 8.07 24.07
C ARG A 146 -29.83 8.79 25.40
N LYS A 147 -28.59 9.05 25.81
CA LYS A 147 -28.23 9.64 27.11
C LYS A 147 -28.60 8.76 28.31
N ASP A 148 -28.61 7.44 28.12
CA ASP A 148 -28.88 6.45 29.18
C ASP A 148 -27.93 6.62 30.39
N TYR A 149 -26.78 7.27 30.18
CA TYR A 149 -25.84 7.66 31.23
C TYR A 149 -26.44 8.55 32.33
N ARG A 150 -27.57 9.20 32.06
CA ARG A 150 -28.32 10.00 33.04
C ARG A 150 -29.13 9.14 34.00
N ASP A 151 -29.48 7.93 33.57
CA ASP A 151 -30.39 7.05 34.29
C ASP A 151 -29.61 6.04 35.14
N ASP A 152 -28.40 5.68 34.73
CA ASP A 152 -27.57 4.65 35.37
C ASP A 152 -26.33 5.17 36.09
N ASN A 153 -26.19 6.50 36.22
CA ASN A 153 -25.04 7.16 36.83
C ASN A 153 -23.69 6.66 36.25
N LEU A 154 -23.63 6.51 34.92
CA LEU A 154 -22.47 6.07 34.13
C LEU A 154 -22.03 4.60 34.31
N ALA A 155 -22.84 3.77 34.97
CA ALA A 155 -22.46 2.37 35.24
C ALA A 155 -22.16 1.58 33.95
N GLU A 156 -23.04 1.64 32.94
CA GLU A 156 -22.82 0.95 31.67
C GLU A 156 -21.71 1.62 30.85
N GLY A 157 -21.59 2.96 30.90
CA GLY A 157 -20.50 3.70 30.25
C GLY A 157 -19.11 3.26 30.73
N GLN A 158 -18.94 3.07 32.04
CA GLN A 158 -17.69 2.58 32.64
C GLN A 158 -17.40 1.13 32.25
N LYS A 159 -18.42 0.26 32.24
CA LYS A 159 -18.29 -1.12 31.79
C LYS A 159 -17.90 -1.21 30.32
N LEU A 160 -18.56 -0.43 29.46
CA LEU A 160 -18.24 -0.36 28.04
C LEU A 160 -16.82 0.17 27.81
N HIS A 161 -16.40 1.19 28.57
CA HIS A 161 -15.02 1.67 28.52
C HIS A 161 -14.00 0.56 28.80
N ALA A 162 -14.18 -0.17 29.90
CA ALA A 162 -13.29 -1.27 30.29
C ALA A 162 -13.19 -2.38 29.24
N LEU A 163 -14.27 -2.63 28.48
CA LEU A 163 -14.29 -3.61 27.39
C LEU A 163 -13.72 -3.05 26.08
N MET A 164 -14.03 -1.80 25.73
CA MET A 164 -13.63 -1.19 24.47
C MET A 164 -12.13 -0.90 24.43
N VAL A 165 -11.51 -0.43 25.52
CA VAL A 165 -10.08 -0.08 25.54
C VAL A 165 -9.17 -1.22 25.07
N PRO A 166 -9.23 -2.44 25.66
CA PRO A 166 -8.40 -3.54 25.17
C PRO A 166 -8.76 -3.98 23.75
N ALA A 167 -10.05 -4.01 23.39
CA ALA A 167 -10.48 -4.38 22.03
C ALA A 167 -9.97 -3.39 20.97
N ALA A 168 -10.04 -2.09 21.25
CA ALA A 168 -9.55 -1.02 20.39
C ALA A 168 -8.03 -1.08 20.25
N LYS A 169 -7.31 -1.35 21.35
CA LYS A 169 -5.86 -1.56 21.30
C LYS A 169 -5.50 -2.70 20.34
N THR A 170 -6.12 -3.87 20.48
CA THR A 170 -5.86 -5.01 19.59
C THR A 170 -6.18 -4.67 18.13
N PHE A 171 -7.32 -4.03 17.88
CA PHE A 171 -7.71 -3.61 16.53
C PHE A 171 -6.69 -2.65 15.89
N LEU A 172 -6.25 -1.63 16.64
CA LEU A 172 -5.28 -0.64 16.16
C LEU A 172 -3.89 -1.25 15.93
N GLU A 173 -3.47 -2.20 16.78
CA GLU A 173 -2.21 -2.93 16.59
C GLU A 173 -2.23 -3.80 15.33
N GLU A 174 -3.29 -4.58 15.11
CA GLU A 174 -3.41 -5.39 13.88
C GLU A 174 -3.58 -4.50 12.64
N ARG A 175 -4.27 -3.36 12.77
CA ARG A 175 -4.36 -2.36 11.69
C ARG A 175 -2.98 -1.87 11.27
N SER A 176 -2.15 -1.46 12.24
CA SER A 176 -0.81 -0.93 11.97
C SER A 176 0.08 -1.98 11.29
N LYS A 177 0.06 -3.23 11.76
CA LYS A 177 0.78 -4.35 11.14
C LYS A 177 0.33 -4.58 9.70
N LEU A 178 -0.99 -4.61 9.48
CA LEU A 178 -1.57 -4.83 8.16
C LEU A 178 -1.23 -3.68 7.19
N ASP A 179 -1.32 -2.42 7.65
CA ASP A 179 -0.93 -1.25 6.86
C ASP A 179 0.53 -1.35 6.38
N ALA A 180 1.45 -1.75 7.26
CA ALA A 180 2.85 -1.93 6.92
C ALA A 180 3.07 -3.03 5.85
N LEU A 181 2.44 -4.20 6.02
CA LEU A 181 2.54 -5.30 5.06
C LEU A 181 1.93 -4.94 3.70
N MET A 182 0.73 -4.33 3.71
CA MET A 182 0.03 -3.94 2.50
C MET A 182 0.77 -2.84 1.73
N ARG A 183 1.48 -1.93 2.42
CA ARG A 183 2.34 -0.93 1.78
C ARG A 183 3.46 -1.59 0.97
N VAL A 184 4.17 -2.55 1.55
CA VAL A 184 5.24 -3.29 0.87
C VAL A 184 4.67 -4.05 -0.33
N TYR A 185 3.57 -4.77 -0.14
CA TYR A 185 2.95 -5.57 -1.18
C TYR A 185 2.45 -4.71 -2.36
N LYS A 186 1.77 -3.60 -2.10
CA LYS A 186 1.30 -2.68 -3.13
C LYS A 186 2.44 -2.09 -3.95
N ARG A 187 3.55 -1.70 -3.32
CA ARG A 187 4.75 -1.25 -4.05
C ARG A 187 5.29 -2.35 -4.98
N GLY A 188 5.29 -3.60 -4.54
CA GLY A 188 5.65 -4.74 -5.38
C GLY A 188 4.72 -4.93 -6.58
N LEU A 189 3.40 -4.81 -6.37
CA LEU A 189 2.41 -4.88 -7.46
C LEU A 189 2.57 -3.73 -8.46
N ASP A 190 2.78 -2.51 -7.96
CA ASP A 190 3.00 -1.32 -8.76
C ASP A 190 4.20 -1.51 -9.70
N GLN A 191 5.31 -2.06 -9.21
CA GLN A 191 6.50 -2.37 -10.01
C GLN A 191 6.26 -3.49 -11.04
N ARG A 192 5.57 -4.56 -10.64
CA ARG A 192 5.21 -5.66 -11.57
C ARG A 192 4.30 -5.18 -12.70
N GLU A 193 3.34 -4.32 -12.38
CA GLU A 193 2.44 -3.71 -13.37
C GLU A 193 3.21 -2.81 -14.33
N LEU A 194 4.11 -1.96 -13.82
CA LEU A 194 4.95 -1.10 -14.65
C LEU A 194 5.84 -1.92 -15.60
N ALA A 195 6.46 -3.01 -15.11
CA ALA A 195 7.26 -3.91 -15.94
C ALA A 195 6.42 -4.64 -17.00
N SER A 196 5.19 -5.07 -16.68
CA SER A 196 4.28 -5.69 -17.66
C SER A 196 3.83 -4.69 -18.73
N ILE A 197 3.65 -3.41 -18.40
CA ILE A 197 3.40 -2.36 -19.40
C ILE A 197 4.64 -2.19 -20.29
N GLU A 198 5.84 -2.12 -19.71
CA GLU A 198 7.09 -1.95 -20.47
C GLU A 198 7.33 -3.09 -21.46
N GLN A 199 7.06 -4.33 -21.06
CA GLN A 199 7.22 -5.48 -21.94
C GLN A 199 6.25 -5.47 -23.13
N ARG A 200 5.04 -4.93 -22.95
CA ARG A 200 3.98 -4.94 -23.98
C ARG A 200 4.02 -3.73 -24.90
N GLU A 201 4.32 -2.57 -24.32
CA GLU A 201 4.17 -1.26 -24.97
C GLU A 201 5.48 -0.47 -25.03
N GLY A 202 6.57 -0.97 -24.41
CA GLY A 202 7.74 -0.17 -24.11
C GLY A 202 7.43 0.90 -23.05
N LYS A 203 8.29 1.91 -22.96
CA LYS A 203 8.08 3.07 -22.08
C LYS A 203 7.09 4.08 -22.69
N SER A 204 5.89 3.57 -23.03
CA SER A 204 4.79 4.29 -23.64
C SER A 204 4.29 5.45 -22.77
N ALA A 205 3.43 6.33 -23.32
CA ALA A 205 2.79 7.38 -22.53
C ALA A 205 2.07 6.82 -21.28
N ARG A 206 1.45 5.63 -21.38
CA ARG A 206 0.83 4.94 -20.25
C ARG A 206 1.85 4.53 -19.20
N TRP A 207 3.00 4.00 -19.64
CA TRP A 207 4.11 3.68 -18.75
C TRP A 207 4.59 4.93 -18.00
N GLN A 208 4.76 6.06 -18.70
CA GLN A 208 5.20 7.32 -18.08
C GLN A 208 4.23 7.79 -16.98
N VAL A 209 2.93 7.82 -17.28
CA VAL A 209 1.88 8.16 -16.30
C VAL A 209 1.95 7.24 -15.09
N ARG A 210 2.09 5.92 -15.32
CA ARG A 210 2.15 4.95 -14.22
C ARG A 210 3.40 5.15 -13.37
N ASN A 211 4.56 5.35 -13.99
CA ASN A 211 5.82 5.60 -13.30
C ASN A 211 5.74 6.87 -12.43
N ILE A 212 5.17 7.96 -12.95
CA ILE A 212 4.93 9.20 -12.20
C ILE A 212 4.05 8.93 -10.98
N MET A 213 2.91 8.26 -11.14
CA MET A 213 1.97 8.04 -10.05
C MET A 213 2.51 7.08 -8.97
N ILE A 214 3.31 6.08 -9.34
CA ILE A 214 3.98 5.19 -8.39
C ILE A 214 4.94 5.97 -7.49
N ASN A 215 5.80 6.80 -8.09
CA ASN A 215 6.76 7.59 -7.33
C ASN A 215 6.08 8.70 -6.53
N ALA A 216 5.01 9.31 -7.05
CA ALA A 216 4.22 10.28 -6.31
C ALA A 216 3.58 9.67 -5.06
N ARG A 217 3.02 8.45 -5.18
CA ARG A 217 2.48 7.72 -4.02
C ARG A 217 3.55 7.44 -2.96
N ALA A 218 4.76 7.07 -3.37
CA ALA A 218 5.87 6.83 -2.43
C ALA A 218 6.23 8.09 -1.62
N VAL A 219 6.12 9.28 -2.21
CA VAL A 219 6.27 10.54 -1.48
C VAL A 219 5.09 10.79 -0.54
N MET A 220 3.86 10.56 -1.01
CA MET A 220 2.65 10.74 -0.19
C MET A 220 2.61 9.82 1.04
N ASP A 221 3.17 8.63 0.92
CA ASP A 221 3.32 7.67 2.02
C ASP A 221 4.20 8.17 3.17
N LEU A 222 5.03 9.18 2.91
CA LEU A 222 5.96 9.82 3.87
C LEU A 222 5.50 11.22 4.28
N MET A 223 4.34 11.68 3.79
CA MET A 223 3.78 12.96 4.20
C MET A 223 3.34 12.94 5.67
N PRO A 224 3.50 14.06 6.38
CA PRO A 224 3.12 14.15 7.78
C PRO A 224 1.59 14.08 7.96
N SER A 225 1.17 13.59 9.12
CA SER A 225 -0.23 13.61 9.58
C SER A 225 -0.34 14.32 10.93
N ASN A 226 -1.57 14.51 11.43
CA ASN A 226 -1.77 15.07 12.76
C ASN A 226 -1.14 14.20 13.86
N GLU A 227 -1.16 12.88 13.68
CA GLU A 227 -0.57 11.90 14.60
C GLU A 227 0.94 11.78 14.44
N SER A 228 1.46 12.00 13.23
CA SER A 228 2.89 11.94 12.90
C SER A 228 3.32 13.24 12.20
N PRO A 229 3.46 14.35 12.95
CA PRO A 229 3.78 15.66 12.36
C PRO A 229 5.27 15.83 12.03
N ILE A 230 6.12 14.89 12.45
CA ILE A 230 7.56 14.92 12.23
C ILE A 230 7.89 13.95 11.09
N VAL A 231 8.43 14.49 10.01
CA VAL A 231 8.81 13.74 8.81
C VAL A 231 10.22 13.18 8.94
N ASP A 232 10.42 11.91 8.57
CA ASP A 232 11.75 11.36 8.32
C ASP A 232 12.34 11.98 7.04
N LEU A 233 13.13 13.04 7.23
CA LEU A 233 13.77 13.79 6.14
C LEU A 233 14.62 12.92 5.22
N LYS A 234 15.28 11.88 5.75
CA LYS A 234 16.15 11.03 4.93
C LYS A 234 15.31 10.24 3.93
N SER A 235 14.27 9.57 4.42
CA SER A 235 13.37 8.79 3.59
C SER A 235 12.56 9.68 2.65
N PHE A 236 12.09 10.84 3.13
CA PHE A 236 11.34 11.80 2.32
C PHE A 236 12.18 12.33 1.15
N ASN A 237 13.42 12.75 1.40
CA ASN A 237 14.29 13.29 0.36
C ASN A 237 14.69 12.23 -0.67
N ALA A 238 14.85 10.96 -0.24
CA ALA A 238 15.06 9.85 -1.15
C ALA A 238 13.86 9.65 -2.08
N ALA A 239 12.63 9.63 -1.54
CA ALA A 239 11.42 9.50 -2.35
C ALA A 239 11.22 10.69 -3.32
N VAL A 240 11.55 11.91 -2.90
CA VAL A 240 11.53 13.10 -3.78
C VAL A 240 12.57 12.98 -4.90
N ALA A 241 13.74 12.39 -4.63
CA ALA A 241 14.77 12.15 -5.64
C ALA A 241 14.32 11.11 -6.68
N ASP A 242 13.69 10.01 -6.25
CA ASP A 242 13.12 8.99 -7.13
C ASP A 242 12.01 9.58 -8.01
N TYR A 243 11.12 10.37 -7.41
CA TYR A 243 10.09 11.12 -8.15
C TYR A 243 10.69 12.11 -9.15
N ALA A 244 11.77 12.81 -8.80
CA ALA A 244 12.50 13.66 -9.74
C ALA A 244 13.11 12.85 -10.91
N GLY A 245 13.54 11.62 -10.67
CA GLY A 245 13.96 10.69 -11.73
C GLY A 245 12.82 10.39 -12.70
N ALA A 246 11.64 10.06 -12.17
CA ALA A 246 10.45 9.77 -12.98
C ALA A 246 10.00 10.98 -13.82
N VAL A 247 10.05 12.20 -13.26
CA VAL A 247 9.73 13.44 -14.02
C VAL A 247 10.70 13.64 -15.18
N ARG A 248 12.02 13.48 -14.96
CA ARG A 248 13.01 13.61 -16.04
C ARG A 248 12.84 12.56 -17.15
N GLU A 249 12.48 11.33 -16.79
CA GLU A 249 12.20 10.28 -17.76
C GLU A 249 10.99 10.63 -18.65
N MET A 250 9.94 11.19 -18.05
CA MET A 250 8.76 11.66 -18.78
C MET A 250 9.08 12.87 -19.67
N ASP A 251 9.90 13.82 -19.20
CA ASP A 251 10.36 14.95 -20.01
C ASP A 251 11.15 14.45 -21.23
N ALA A 252 12.09 13.53 -21.04
CA ALA A 252 12.87 12.93 -22.11
C ALA A 252 12.02 12.10 -23.10
N PHE A 253 10.92 11.50 -22.63
CA PHE A 253 9.92 10.86 -23.49
C PHE A 253 9.20 11.89 -24.37
N LYS A 254 8.75 13.01 -23.79
CA LYS A 254 8.05 14.07 -24.51
C LYS A 254 8.93 14.76 -25.56
N ASP A 255 10.22 14.92 -25.30
CA ASP A 255 11.16 15.45 -26.29
C ASP A 255 11.20 14.61 -27.57
N LYS A 256 10.99 13.29 -27.44
CA LYS A 256 10.93 12.34 -28.55
C LYS A 256 9.51 12.21 -29.14
N GLU A 257 8.49 12.34 -28.29
CA GLU A 257 7.08 12.27 -28.66
C GLU A 257 6.31 13.51 -28.18
N PRO A 258 6.37 14.64 -28.91
CA PRO A 258 5.81 15.92 -28.44
C PRO A 258 4.28 15.95 -28.29
N LYS A 259 3.58 14.95 -28.86
CA LYS A 259 2.13 14.73 -28.69
C LYS A 259 1.80 13.82 -27.49
N GLY A 260 2.82 13.30 -26.81
CA GLY A 260 2.71 12.33 -25.71
C GLY A 260 2.31 12.95 -24.37
N VAL A 261 1.84 12.09 -23.46
CA VAL A 261 1.36 12.34 -22.08
C VAL A 261 0.60 13.67 -21.86
N PRO A 262 -0.63 13.81 -22.36
CA PRO A 262 -1.37 15.04 -22.18
C PRO A 262 -1.75 15.28 -20.70
N PHE A 263 -1.62 16.54 -20.28
CA PHE A 263 -2.13 17.14 -19.03
C PHE A 263 -1.43 16.81 -17.70
N ILE A 264 -0.70 15.70 -17.56
CA ILE A 264 -0.08 15.35 -16.26
C ILE A 264 1.29 15.99 -16.03
N GLU A 265 2.05 16.26 -17.10
CA GLU A 265 3.46 16.66 -17.02
C GLU A 265 3.65 18.00 -16.29
N SER A 266 2.91 19.03 -16.71
CA SER A 266 2.96 20.34 -16.05
C SER A 266 2.62 20.24 -14.57
N GLN A 267 1.67 19.36 -14.23
CA GLN A 267 1.27 19.14 -12.85
C GLN A 267 2.36 18.41 -12.06
N ALA A 268 2.94 17.37 -12.66
CA ALA A 268 4.00 16.58 -12.06
C ALA A 268 5.25 17.40 -11.78
N SER A 269 5.65 18.27 -12.70
CA SER A 269 6.80 19.19 -12.57
C SER A 269 6.54 20.29 -11.55
N SER A 270 5.34 20.88 -11.55
CA SER A 270 4.93 21.85 -10.51
C SER A 270 4.95 21.23 -9.11
N TRP A 271 4.44 20.00 -9.00
CA TRP A 271 4.43 19.25 -7.75
C TRP A 271 5.85 18.93 -7.27
N LEU A 272 6.76 18.51 -8.16
CA LEU A 272 8.18 18.32 -7.83
C LEU A 272 8.82 19.59 -7.26
N GLY A 273 8.54 20.74 -7.87
CA GLY A 273 9.01 22.04 -7.38
C GLY A 273 8.56 22.29 -5.94
N LYS A 274 7.28 22.04 -5.63
CA LYS A 274 6.77 22.22 -4.27
C LYS A 274 7.24 21.18 -3.26
N LEU A 275 7.50 19.95 -3.68
CA LEU A 275 8.14 18.96 -2.82
C LEU A 275 9.55 19.40 -2.40
N ARG A 276 10.31 20.05 -3.29
CA ARG A 276 11.63 20.62 -2.95
C ARG A 276 11.52 21.80 -1.98
N ASP A 277 10.64 22.76 -2.27
CA ASP A 277 10.36 23.88 -1.36
C ASP A 277 9.95 23.38 0.04
N PHE A 278 9.11 22.33 0.08
CA PHE A 278 8.64 21.71 1.31
C PHE A 278 9.75 20.98 2.06
N SER A 279 10.57 20.17 1.37
CA SER A 279 11.77 19.54 1.93
C SER A 279 12.69 20.57 2.60
N ASP A 280 12.96 21.69 1.93
CA ASP A 280 13.84 22.73 2.47
C ASP A 280 13.27 23.40 3.73
N LYS A 281 11.95 23.62 3.76
CA LYS A 281 11.25 24.11 4.96
C LYS A 281 11.32 23.09 6.10
N LEU A 282 11.07 21.81 5.80
CA LEU A 282 11.15 20.74 6.79
C LEU A 282 12.59 20.59 7.33
N ALA A 283 13.61 20.73 6.50
CA ALA A 283 15.01 20.69 6.94
C ALA A 283 15.29 21.79 7.99
N LYS A 284 14.79 23.01 7.74
CA LYS A 284 14.90 24.14 8.70
C LYS A 284 14.11 23.89 9.99
N SER A 285 13.01 23.14 9.93
CA SER A 285 12.19 22.81 11.09
C SER A 285 12.51 21.45 11.75
N LYS A 286 13.58 20.77 11.35
CA LYS A 286 13.93 19.41 11.80
C LYS A 286 12.81 18.38 11.57
N GLY A 287 12.12 18.50 10.43
CA GLY A 287 11.04 17.61 10.01
C GLY A 287 9.66 17.97 10.59
N ASP A 288 9.54 18.94 11.50
CA ASP A 288 8.25 19.30 12.10
C ASP A 288 7.44 20.21 11.16
N VAL A 289 6.36 19.67 10.60
CA VAL A 289 5.49 20.38 9.65
C VAL A 289 4.77 21.57 10.27
N ARG A 290 4.53 21.53 11.58
CA ARG A 290 3.77 22.57 12.33
C ARG A 290 4.53 23.88 12.42
N ARG A 291 5.84 23.85 12.14
CA ARG A 291 6.75 25.01 12.20
C ARG A 291 6.89 25.69 10.84
N GLY A 292 5.76 25.88 10.13
CA GLY A 292 5.69 26.73 8.94
C GLY A 292 5.56 26.03 7.59
N ALA A 293 5.32 24.71 7.55
CA ALA A 293 5.18 23.95 6.30
C ALA A 293 3.77 23.34 6.11
N ALA A 294 2.83 23.60 7.03
CA ALA A 294 1.47 23.04 6.98
C ALA A 294 0.68 23.44 5.72
N ASN A 295 0.82 24.68 5.25
CA ASN A 295 0.16 25.15 4.03
C ASN A 295 0.69 24.42 2.78
N ASP A 296 2.00 24.19 2.72
CA ASP A 296 2.63 23.44 1.64
C ASP A 296 2.16 21.98 1.64
N ALA A 297 2.07 21.36 2.82
CA ALA A 297 1.56 19.99 2.95
C ALA A 297 0.12 19.85 2.41
N ASN A 298 -0.76 20.79 2.75
CA ASN A 298 -2.13 20.82 2.22
C ASN A 298 -2.16 21.00 0.71
N TRP A 299 -1.33 21.89 0.16
CA TRP A 299 -1.22 22.07 -1.29
C TRP A 299 -0.74 20.80 -1.99
N ILE A 300 0.29 20.14 -1.44
CA ILE A 300 0.87 18.90 -1.97
C ILE A 300 -0.19 17.80 -2.03
N VAL A 301 -0.97 17.61 -0.96
CA VAL A 301 -2.05 16.62 -0.90
C VAL A 301 -3.14 16.90 -1.94
N ASN A 302 -3.61 18.15 -2.01
CA ASN A 302 -4.65 18.54 -2.96
C ASN A 302 -4.19 18.32 -4.40
N ASN A 303 -2.95 18.68 -4.69
CA ASN A 303 -2.40 18.58 -6.03
C ASN A 303 -2.13 17.13 -6.46
N TYR A 304 -1.69 16.28 -5.53
CA TYR A 304 -1.62 14.84 -5.74
C TYR A 304 -2.99 14.26 -6.13
N ASN A 305 -4.07 14.65 -5.45
CA ASN A 305 -5.42 14.21 -5.79
C ASN A 305 -5.84 14.67 -7.21
N THR A 306 -5.43 15.87 -7.62
CA THR A 306 -5.61 16.33 -9.02
C THR A 306 -4.85 15.43 -10.00
N MET A 307 -3.58 15.09 -9.72
CA MET A 307 -2.81 14.17 -10.56
C MET A 307 -3.43 12.77 -10.65
N VAL A 308 -3.99 12.25 -9.56
CA VAL A 308 -4.74 10.98 -9.58
C VAL A 308 -5.89 11.06 -10.60
N SER A 309 -6.72 12.10 -10.53
CA SER A 309 -7.84 12.29 -11.47
C SER A 309 -7.38 12.43 -12.93
N LEU A 310 -6.31 13.20 -13.17
CA LEU A 310 -5.72 13.36 -14.50
C LEU A 310 -5.17 12.04 -15.04
N SER A 311 -4.50 11.25 -14.19
CA SER A 311 -3.93 9.95 -14.57
C SER A 311 -5.01 8.97 -15.02
N GLU A 312 -6.16 8.93 -14.33
CA GLU A 312 -7.29 8.09 -14.72
C GLU A 312 -7.86 8.49 -16.09
N THR A 313 -7.89 9.79 -16.37
CA THR A 313 -8.35 10.33 -17.66
C THR A 313 -7.37 10.00 -18.77
N ALA A 314 -6.08 10.21 -18.55
CA ALA A 314 -5.01 9.89 -19.49
C ALA A 314 -5.01 8.40 -19.87
N VAL A 315 -5.16 7.50 -18.89
CA VAL A 315 -5.24 6.05 -19.13
C VAL A 315 -6.47 5.65 -19.95
N ARG A 316 -7.60 6.36 -19.83
CA ARG A 316 -8.79 6.10 -20.65
C ARG A 316 -8.63 6.57 -22.09
N MET A 317 -7.92 7.67 -22.32
CA MET A 317 -7.69 8.22 -23.66
C MET A 317 -6.60 7.48 -24.45
N SER A 318 -5.71 6.76 -23.77
CA SER A 318 -4.65 5.95 -24.40
C SER A 318 -5.09 4.52 -24.77
N ARG A 319 -6.34 4.13 -24.50
CA ARG A 319 -6.94 2.86 -24.91
C ARG A 319 -7.68 3.01 -26.23
#